data_AF-A0A1B0C6B1-F1
#
_entry.id   AF-A0A1B0C6B1-F1
#
_cell.length_a   1.000
_cell.length_b   1.000
_cell.length_c   1.000
_cell.angle_alpha   90.00
_cell.angle_beta   90.00
_cell.angle_gamma   90.00
#
_symmetry.space_group_name_H-M   'P 1'
#
loop_
_entity.id
_entity.type
_entity.pdbx_description
1 polymer ?
#
loop_
_entity_poly.entity_id
_entity_poly.type
_entity_poly.pdbx_seq_one_letter_code
_entity_poly.pdbx_strand_id
1 'polypeptide(L)' 'MRRFILMEPIEEDDKVKAELCKILTAEHIKEYIKAGIWPGTIMFRMDVAQEFEENFSGPSHLSANINRPSTSSENDS' A
#
# COMPACT_ATOMS: atom_id res chain seq x y z
N MET A 1 12.52 -3.65 2.46
CA MET A 1 11.32 -2.99 3.05
C MET A 1 10.32 -4.02 3.53
N ARG A 2 9.78 -3.88 4.74
CA ARG A 2 8.73 -4.74 5.29
C ARG A 2 7.38 -4.09 5.03
N ARG A 3 6.39 -4.88 4.61
CA ARG A 3 5.00 -4.45 4.45
C ARG A 3 4.14 -5.17 5.49
N PHE A 4 3.21 -4.46 6.08
CA PHE A 4 2.25 -5.01 7.03
C PHE A 4 0.87 -5.04 6.40
N ILE A 5 0.13 -6.10 6.71
CA ILE A 5 -1.23 -6.32 6.24
C ILE A 5 -2.11 -6.65 7.43
N LEU A 6 -3.34 -6.16 7.41
CA LEU A 6 -4.40 -6.58 8.31
C LEU A 6 -5.13 -7.75 7.66
N MET A 7 -5.33 -8.82 8.40
CA MET A 7 -6.06 -9.99 7.95
C MET A 7 -7.14 -10.38 8.95
N GLU A 8 -8.26 -10.89 8.45
CA GLU A 8 -9.36 -11.44 9.24
C GLU A 8 -9.33 -12.98 9.14
N PRO A 9 -9.29 -13.70 10.26
CA PRO A 9 -9.32 -15.16 10.25
C PRO A 9 -10.58 -15.69 9.57
N ILE A 10 -10.43 -16.76 8.79
CA ILE A 10 -11.58 -17.47 8.20
C ILE A 10 -11.77 -18.82 8.88
N GLU A 11 -13.03 -19.25 9.03
CA GLU A 11 -13.40 -20.48 9.73
C GLU A 11 -13.09 -21.75 8.89
N GLU A 12 -13.03 -21.62 7.56
CA GLU A 12 -12.95 -22.73 6.62
C GLU A 12 -11.73 -22.59 5.69
N ASP A 13 -10.66 -23.36 5.96
CA ASP A 13 -9.88 -24.21 5.02
C ASP A 13 -8.53 -24.64 5.65
N ASP A 14 -8.00 -25.78 5.20
CA ASP A 14 -6.71 -26.30 5.63
C ASP A 14 -5.54 -25.47 5.07
N LYS A 15 -5.73 -24.89 3.88
CA LYS A 15 -4.67 -24.18 3.13
C LYS A 15 -4.67 -22.67 3.25
N VAL A 16 -5.82 -22.04 3.47
CA VAL A 16 -5.95 -20.58 3.63
C VAL A 16 -6.51 -20.32 5.02
N LYS A 17 -5.87 -19.42 5.79
CA LYS A 17 -6.19 -19.22 7.21
C LYS A 17 -6.82 -17.86 7.52
N ALA A 18 -6.78 -16.93 6.56
CA ALA A 18 -7.32 -15.60 6.74
C ALA A 18 -7.51 -14.90 5.40
N GLU A 19 -8.39 -13.91 5.38
CA GLU A 19 -8.63 -13.00 4.27
C GLU A 19 -7.82 -11.70 4.45
N LEU A 20 -7.27 -11.18 3.35
CA LEU A 20 -6.58 -9.89 3.37
C LEU A 20 -7.60 -8.75 3.43
N CYS A 21 -7.64 -8.00 4.53
CA CYS A 21 -8.54 -6.86 4.68
C CYS A 21 -7.91 -5.55 4.17
N LYS A 22 -6.67 -5.25 4.59
CA LYS A 22 -6.06 -3.94 4.33
C LYS A 22 -4.54 -4.01 4.27
N ILE A 23 -3.96 -3.31 3.29
CA ILE A 23 -2.51 -3.05 3.25
C ILE A 23 -2.21 -1.83 4.13
N LEU A 24 -1.30 -1.98 5.08
CA LEU A 24 -0.95 -0.92 6.02
C LEU A 24 0.23 -0.10 5.50
N THR A 25 0.07 1.22 5.57
CA THR A 25 1.14 2.20 5.32
C THR A 25 1.79 2.62 6.65
N ALA A 26 2.89 3.37 6.58
CA ALA A 26 3.58 3.86 7.77
C ALA A 26 2.67 4.73 8.66
N GLU A 27 1.78 5.53 8.06
CA GLU A 27 0.83 6.37 8.79
C GLU A 27 -0.19 5.54 9.58
N HIS A 28 -0.76 4.51 8.97
CA HIS A 28 -1.66 3.59 9.66
C HIS A 28 -0.98 2.92 10.86
N ILE A 29 0.29 2.54 10.72
CA ILE A 29 1.06 1.95 11.82
C ILE A 29 1.27 2.97 12.94
N LYS A 30 1.66 4.21 12.63
CA LYS A 30 1.81 5.30 13.61
C LYS A 30 0.50 5.53 14.39
N GLU A 31 -0.63 5.53 13.70
CA GLU A 31 -1.95 5.69 14.32
C GLU A 31 -2.31 4.53 15.24
N TYR A 32 -2.11 3.28 14.82
CA TYR A 32 -2.36 2.11 15.67
C TYR A 32 -1.45 2.01 16.89
N ILE A 33 -0.20 2.44 16.76
CA ILE A 33 0.73 2.54 17.89
C ILE A 33 0.23 3.62 18.87
N LYS A 34 -0.17 4.79 18.37
CA LYS A 34 -0.72 5.88 19.19
C LYS A 34 -2.02 5.47 19.90
N ALA A 35 -2.85 4.67 19.24
CA ALA A 35 -4.07 4.10 19.80
C ALA A 35 -3.81 2.94 20.78
N GLY A 36 -2.56 2.46 20.90
CA GLY A 36 -2.19 1.38 21.81
C GLY A 36 -2.69 -0.01 21.41
N ILE A 37 -3.19 -0.18 20.17
CA ILE A 37 -3.70 -1.45 19.67
C ILE A 37 -2.69 -2.19 18.78
N TRP A 38 -1.55 -1.57 18.50
CA TRP A 38 -0.49 -2.21 17.75
C TRP A 38 0.22 -3.28 18.61
N PRO A 39 0.37 -4.52 18.12
CA PRO A 39 0.97 -5.60 18.90
C PRO A 39 2.45 -5.36 19.18
N GLY A 40 2.82 -5.35 20.46
CA GLY A 40 4.18 -5.05 20.94
C GLY A 40 5.26 -6.00 20.41
N THR A 41 4.93 -7.27 20.13
CA THR A 41 5.85 -8.25 19.54
C THR A 41 6.36 -7.84 18.15
N ILE A 42 5.56 -7.05 17.41
CA ILE A 42 5.97 -6.53 16.09
C ILE A 42 6.94 -5.35 16.26
N MET A 43 6.80 -4.55 17.33
CA MET A 43 7.71 -3.45 17.63
C MET A 43 9.12 -3.93 17.95
N PHE A 44 9.27 -5.05 18.68
CA PHE A 44 10.60 -5.66 18.93
C PHE A 44 11.32 -6.07 17.63
N ARG A 45 10.58 -6.28 16.54
CA ARG A 45 11.18 -6.55 15.23
C ARG A 45 11.48 -5.26 14.45
N MET A 46 10.89 -4.12 14.81
CA MET A 46 10.95 -2.85 14.06
C MET A 46 12.20 -2.01 14.28
N ASP A 47 13.10 -2.36 15.22
CA ASP A 47 14.40 -1.70 15.44
C ASP A 47 15.34 -1.68 14.20
N VAL A 48 14.85 -2.12 13.03
CA VAL A 48 15.56 -2.31 11.77
C VAL A 48 14.91 -1.54 10.59
N ALA A 49 13.83 -0.77 10.77
CA ALA A 49 13.06 -0.20 9.63
C ALA A 49 12.71 1.28 9.77
N GLN A 50 13.71 2.15 9.68
CA GLN A 50 13.57 3.61 9.60
C GLN A 50 13.77 4.11 8.16
N GLU A 51 13.06 3.59 7.17
CA GLU A 51 13.21 4.05 5.77
C GLU A 51 11.93 3.80 4.96
N PHE A 52 10.88 4.64 5.08
CA PHE A 52 9.84 4.70 4.04
C PHE A 52 8.87 5.88 4.15
N GLU A 53 9.34 7.11 3.92
CA GLU A 53 8.42 8.25 3.68
C GLU A 53 8.54 8.84 2.26
N GLU A 54 9.50 8.38 1.43
CA GLU A 54 9.79 9.05 0.14
C GLU A 54 9.08 8.51 -1.10
N ASN A 55 8.38 7.36 -1.05
CA ASN A 55 7.91 6.69 -2.27
C ASN A 55 6.40 6.74 -2.57
N PHE A 56 5.59 7.40 -1.74
CA PHE A 56 4.14 7.53 -2.00
C PHE A 56 3.63 8.97 -2.09
N SER A 57 4.48 9.99 -1.91
CA SER A 57 4.14 11.41 -2.11
C SER A 57 4.74 11.96 -3.40
N GLY A 58 4.52 11.29 -4.53
CA GLY A 58 4.75 11.86 -5.86
C GLY A 58 3.41 12.15 -6.53
N PRO A 59 3.19 13.34 -7.11
CA PRO A 59 2.04 13.54 -7.99
C PRO A 59 2.13 12.51 -9.11
N SER A 60 1.03 11.80 -9.35
CA SER A 60 0.84 10.79 -10.39
C SER A 60 1.39 11.24 -11.75
N HIS A 61 2.68 11.00 -11.99
CA HIS A 61 3.32 11.15 -13.29
C HIS A 61 3.13 9.84 -14.07
N LEU A 62 1.86 9.47 -14.27
CA LEU A 62 1.53 8.46 -15.28
C LEU A 62 1.85 9.13 -16.62
N SER A 63 2.96 8.74 -17.24
CA SER A 63 3.31 9.19 -18.58
C SER A 63 2.17 8.87 -19.54
N ALA A 64 1.85 9.83 -20.41
CA ALA A 64 0.78 9.66 -21.38
C ALA A 64 1.05 8.42 -22.25
N ASN A 65 0.01 7.60 -22.46
CA ASN A 65 0.12 6.41 -23.30
C ASN A 65 0.46 6.81 -24.75
N ILE A 66 1.67 6.46 -25.17
CA ILE A 66 2.22 6.75 -26.50
C ILE A 66 1.50 5.97 -27.61
N ASN A 67 0.76 4.91 -27.26
CA ASN A 67 -0.07 4.16 -28.21
C ASN A 67 -1.45 4.80 -28.46
N ARG A 68 -1.75 5.99 -27.91
CA ARG A 68 -2.97 6.72 -28.27
C ARG A 68 -2.73 7.37 -29.65
N PRO A 69 -3.39 6.92 -30.73
CA PRO A 69 -3.21 7.55 -32.03
C PRO A 69 -3.67 9.01 -31.95
N SER A 70 -2.80 9.92 -32.38
CA SER A 70 -3.12 11.34 -32.50
C SER A 70 -4.24 11.47 -33.53
N THR A 71 -5.47 11.79 -33.10
CA THR A 71 -6.49 12.24 -34.05
C THR A 71 -6.08 13.64 -34.48
N SER A 72 -5.25 13.75 -35.53
CA SER A 72 -5.13 14.99 -36.29
C SER A 72 -6.48 15.19 -36.99
N SER A 73 -7.36 15.95 -36.36
CA SER A 73 -8.51 16.52 -37.05
C SER A 73 -7.99 17.50 -38.08
N GLU A 74 -7.93 17.05 -39.33
CA GLU A 74 -7.92 17.88 -40.53
C GLU A 74 -9.04 18.92 -40.41
N ASN A 75 -8.68 20.16 -40.10
CA ASN A 75 -9.50 21.31 -40.48
C ASN A 75 -9.19 21.57 -41.96
N ASP A 76 -9.98 20.93 -42.81
CA ASP A 76 -10.13 21.25 -44.22
C ASP A 76 -10.62 22.70 -44.35
N SER A 77 -10.00 23.49 -45.24
CA SER A 77 -10.34 24.90 -45.50
C SER A 77 -11.44 25.05 -46.53
#